data_AF-A0A1E3XEQ0-F1
#
_entry.id   AF-A0A1E3XEQ0-F1
#
_cell.length_a   1.000
_cell.length_b   1.000
_cell.length_c   1.000
_cell.angle_alpha   90.00
_cell.angle_beta   90.00
_cell.angle_gamma   90.00
#
_symmetry.space_group_name_H-M   'P 1'
#
loop_
_entity.id
_entity.type
_entity.pdbx_description
1 polymer ?
#
loop_
_entity_poly.entity_id
_entity_poly.type
_entity_poly.pdbx_seq_one_letter_code
_entity_poly.pdbx_strand_id
1 'polypeptide(L)'
;MCKKITFTILLLLLSIYLFSGCAQPPFVKSPPPRPQIIATSKEQRPVWVPGVPRDTPEYLRFKGIRTHALRLEDGLNDAREDARQQISKMLESRVFSDYEQMRTELEVIRGPSKYISERDIRDRISVFSGKIISGAKSIDEYWEKFAFTKETGKEELWYDVYVLMQYPKQEYEQAKDKILNISPYEKEIMHGVSLLNDNRFVEAIEHFNHFNNKYSQHEDGYYYLALPYISYYKDLKREGQLEKGIEQLEGAIRNYKIFLKGSYSQGSMRNRAVLDIKDLADDFVAYQLGKVKGNASSNEYKETLDFLHEVYNGNILYDLDEYVDASNIYGKLEKGYERYLARYFALVVKAWCNNNKQVKPIAVFDFMSVEGKPDKKSKKFASMLESEIDNLEEAERRHRDEDLLKIILKEWEFFQSGLLSDESRKELELRGINGIVSGKISSDKTFLKLTDLSGSSARTAYADNLIRKPSSPVWAEVEKIKNPNPDFQIDVWMDKYEYHIGEKCRIYFRVTNDSYVEIWNQGANNELDRLYPKYYNHDNFARAGKIYSIPSEEDLNNGKFMYIQDSVLGIDGVKAMASLKKFDVVKTRSVSDDVVKLRSIKWGEQGNKNNTTESFCTYRVRP
;
A
#
# COMPACT_ATOMS: atom_id res chain seq x y z
N MET A 1 57.14 -26.22 -62.38
CA MET A 1 55.70 -26.39 -62.66
C MET A 1 54.99 -25.05 -62.93
N CYS A 2 55.63 -24.10 -63.66
CA CYS A 2 55.14 -22.70 -63.75
C CYS A 2 55.31 -22.07 -65.15
N LYS A 3 55.05 -22.83 -66.22
CA LYS A 3 55.08 -22.30 -67.61
C LYS A 3 53.86 -22.66 -68.47
N LYS A 4 52.88 -23.43 -67.95
CA LYS A 4 51.66 -23.80 -68.69
C LYS A 4 50.43 -22.94 -68.37
N ILE A 5 50.47 -22.10 -67.33
CA ILE A 5 49.31 -21.26 -66.92
C ILE A 5 49.27 -19.93 -67.69
N THR A 6 50.41 -19.43 -68.18
CA THR A 6 50.49 -18.13 -68.87
C THR A 6 49.94 -18.18 -70.30
N PHE A 7 49.96 -19.33 -70.98
CA PHE A 7 49.51 -19.42 -72.37
C PHE A 7 47.98 -19.49 -72.50
N THR A 8 47.30 -20.12 -71.54
CA THR A 8 45.83 -20.21 -71.51
C THR A 8 45.17 -18.89 -71.13
N ILE A 9 45.78 -18.10 -70.25
CA ILE A 9 45.26 -16.76 -69.88
C ILE A 9 45.42 -15.77 -71.03
N LEU A 10 46.51 -15.86 -71.80
CA LEU A 10 46.73 -14.98 -72.96
C LEU A 10 45.73 -15.28 -74.10
N LEU A 11 45.39 -16.56 -74.33
CA LEU A 11 44.38 -16.96 -75.33
C LEU A 11 42.96 -16.53 -74.94
N LEU A 12 42.64 -16.53 -73.64
CA LEU A 12 41.33 -16.11 -73.15
C LEU A 12 41.18 -14.57 -73.20
N LEU A 13 42.26 -13.83 -72.96
CA LEU A 13 42.28 -12.36 -73.13
C LEU A 13 42.25 -11.94 -74.61
N LEU A 14 42.85 -12.72 -75.52
CA LEU A 14 42.79 -12.44 -76.97
C LEU A 14 41.40 -12.70 -77.56
N SER A 15 40.65 -13.69 -77.03
CA SER A 15 39.28 -13.94 -77.45
C SER A 15 38.30 -12.83 -77.03
N ILE A 16 38.58 -12.09 -75.96
CA ILE A 16 37.75 -10.95 -75.53
C ILE A 16 37.99 -9.72 -76.42
N TYR A 17 39.19 -9.58 -77.01
CA TYR A 17 39.53 -8.45 -77.88
C TYR A 17 39.10 -8.60 -79.35
N LEU A 18 38.65 -9.78 -79.78
CA LEU A 18 38.22 -10.02 -81.17
C LEU A 18 36.69 -9.93 -81.37
N PHE A 19 35.92 -9.70 -80.31
CA PHE A 19 34.48 -9.39 -80.39
C PHE A 19 34.15 -7.89 -80.31
N SER A 20 35.16 -7.00 -80.30
CA SER A 20 34.99 -5.55 -80.44
C SER A 20 34.89 -5.13 -81.92
N GLY A 21 34.16 -5.90 -82.72
CA GLY A 21 33.73 -5.52 -84.06
C GLY A 21 32.49 -4.64 -84.00
N CYS A 22 32.66 -3.35 -84.27
CA CYS A 22 31.66 -2.42 -84.80
C CYS A 22 30.20 -2.59 -84.31
N ALA A 23 29.94 -2.45 -83.03
CA ALA A 23 28.61 -2.04 -82.57
C ALA A 23 28.55 -0.50 -82.66
N GLN A 24 27.74 0.02 -83.59
CA GLN A 24 27.38 1.44 -83.59
C GLN A 24 26.91 1.83 -82.18
N PRO A 25 27.34 2.99 -81.63
CA PRO A 25 26.80 3.44 -80.35
C PRO A 25 25.28 3.47 -80.46
N PRO A 26 24.54 2.90 -79.49
CA PRO A 26 23.09 2.97 -79.51
C PRO A 26 22.71 4.43 -79.67
N PHE A 27 21.86 4.72 -80.66
CA PHE A 27 21.24 6.03 -80.84
C PHE A 27 20.86 6.57 -79.45
N VAL A 28 21.62 7.54 -78.95
CA VAL A 28 21.25 8.28 -77.75
C VAL A 28 20.01 9.04 -78.17
N LYS A 29 18.84 8.46 -77.90
CA LYS A 29 17.58 9.19 -77.99
C LYS A 29 17.81 10.46 -77.18
N SER A 30 17.70 11.61 -77.84
CA SER A 30 17.77 12.92 -77.20
C SER A 30 16.98 12.86 -75.89
N PRO A 31 17.49 13.41 -74.78
CA PRO A 31 16.76 13.39 -73.52
C PRO A 31 15.33 13.88 -73.78
N PRO A 32 14.31 13.20 -73.23
CA PRO A 32 12.93 13.59 -73.47
C PRO A 32 12.78 15.09 -73.17
N PRO A 33 12.02 15.84 -73.98
CA PRO A 33 11.86 17.27 -73.76
C PRO A 33 11.49 17.51 -72.30
N ARG A 34 12.15 18.47 -71.65
CA ARG A 34 11.83 18.81 -70.26
C ARG A 34 10.73 19.88 -70.28
N PRO A 35 9.73 19.78 -69.39
CA PRO A 35 8.79 20.87 -69.18
C PRO A 35 9.54 22.17 -68.90
N GLN A 36 9.14 23.25 -69.57
CA GLN A 36 9.71 24.58 -69.35
C GLN A 36 8.72 25.44 -68.58
N ILE A 37 9.20 26.16 -67.56
CA ILE A 37 8.40 27.18 -66.88
C ILE A 37 8.33 28.40 -67.80
N ILE A 38 7.11 28.76 -68.20
CA ILE A 38 6.85 29.87 -69.11
C ILE A 38 6.30 31.11 -68.40
N ALA A 39 5.76 30.95 -67.19
CA ALA A 39 5.31 32.07 -66.35
C ALA A 39 5.24 31.67 -64.88
N THR A 40 5.38 32.64 -63.98
CA THR A 40 5.20 32.47 -62.54
C THR A 40 4.37 33.61 -61.96
N SER A 41 3.75 33.39 -60.80
CA SER A 41 3.00 34.45 -60.11
C SER A 41 3.88 35.51 -59.44
N LYS A 42 5.13 35.16 -59.14
CA LYS A 42 6.14 36.02 -58.50
C LYS A 42 7.50 35.81 -59.14
N GLU A 43 8.31 36.87 -59.18
CA GLU A 43 9.65 36.88 -59.76
C GLU A 43 10.59 35.88 -59.07
N GLN A 44 10.50 35.77 -57.74
CA GLN A 44 11.24 34.80 -56.96
C GLN A 44 10.30 33.78 -56.31
N ARG A 45 10.70 32.52 -56.35
CA ARG A 45 9.98 31.42 -55.69
C ARG A 45 10.01 31.61 -54.17
N PRO A 46 8.85 31.72 -53.48
CA PRO A 46 8.84 31.91 -52.03
C PRO A 46 9.51 30.76 -51.29
N VAL A 47 10.20 31.08 -50.19
CA VAL A 47 10.99 30.11 -49.39
C VAL A 47 10.13 28.97 -48.82
N TRP A 48 8.85 29.23 -48.56
CA TRP A 48 7.91 28.23 -48.04
C TRP A 48 7.47 27.19 -49.08
N VAL A 49 7.68 27.45 -50.38
CA VAL A 49 7.27 26.53 -51.46
C VAL A 49 8.11 25.25 -51.47
N PRO A 50 9.46 25.29 -51.49
CA PRO A 50 10.28 24.07 -51.44
C PRO A 50 10.35 23.44 -50.04
N GLY A 51 10.10 24.20 -48.97
CA GLY A 51 10.25 23.75 -47.58
C GLY A 51 8.94 23.46 -46.83
N VAL A 52 9.07 23.09 -45.56
CA VAL A 52 7.94 23.09 -44.60
C VAL A 52 7.74 24.52 -44.11
N PRO A 53 6.51 25.09 -44.17
CA PRO A 53 6.24 26.41 -43.62
C PRO A 53 6.61 26.49 -42.14
N ARG A 54 7.21 27.59 -41.71
CA ARG A 54 7.48 27.83 -40.29
C ARG A 54 6.26 28.40 -39.60
N ASP A 55 5.84 27.75 -38.51
CA ASP A 55 4.83 28.26 -37.59
C ASP A 55 5.27 29.58 -36.95
N THR A 56 4.30 30.36 -36.49
CA THR A 56 4.53 31.53 -35.64
C THR A 56 4.07 31.22 -34.20
N PRO A 57 4.34 32.09 -33.22
CA PRO A 57 3.80 31.91 -31.87
C PRO A 57 2.26 31.81 -31.84
N GLU A 58 1.58 32.48 -32.78
CA GLU A 58 0.12 32.60 -32.82
C GLU A 58 -0.56 31.63 -33.80
N TYR A 59 0.13 31.23 -34.88
CA TYR A 59 -0.46 30.48 -35.99
C TYR A 59 0.32 29.23 -36.35
N LEU A 60 -0.42 28.17 -36.68
CA LEU A 60 0.07 26.99 -37.38
C LEU A 60 0.00 27.25 -38.89
N ARG A 61 1.00 26.83 -39.66
CA ARG A 61 1.05 27.05 -41.11
C ARG A 61 1.10 25.76 -41.91
N PHE A 62 0.34 25.74 -43.01
CA PHE A 62 0.17 24.56 -43.86
C PHE A 62 0.32 24.95 -45.32
N LYS A 63 0.91 24.04 -46.11
CA LYS A 63 1.15 24.25 -47.53
C LYS A 63 0.34 23.24 -48.32
N GLY A 64 -0.61 23.73 -49.11
CA GLY A 64 -1.32 22.92 -50.08
C GLY A 64 -0.64 22.95 -51.44
N ILE A 65 -0.67 21.83 -52.15
CA ILE A 65 -0.03 21.67 -53.46
C ILE A 65 -1.00 21.02 -54.44
N ARG A 66 -1.09 21.59 -55.65
CA ARG A 66 -1.66 20.91 -56.81
C ARG A 66 -0.71 21.03 -57.99
N THR A 67 -0.23 19.90 -58.50
CA THR A 67 0.58 19.87 -59.74
C THR A 67 -0.26 19.47 -60.94
N HIS A 68 0.16 19.86 -62.14
CA HIS A 68 -0.49 19.48 -63.41
C HIS A 68 -1.98 19.89 -63.53
N ALA A 69 -2.35 21.05 -62.95
CA ALA A 69 -3.70 21.60 -63.12
C ALA A 69 -3.86 22.21 -64.52
N LEU A 70 -4.93 21.87 -65.24
CA LEU A 70 -5.20 22.42 -66.58
C LEU A 70 -5.59 23.90 -66.52
N ARG A 71 -6.22 24.33 -65.43
CA ARG A 71 -6.64 25.72 -65.17
C ARG A 71 -6.09 26.18 -63.84
N LEU A 72 -5.68 27.44 -63.78
CA LEU A 72 -5.15 28.05 -62.57
C LEU A 72 -6.17 28.05 -61.42
N GLU A 73 -7.43 28.38 -61.72
CA GLU A 73 -8.49 28.45 -60.71
C GLU A 73 -8.78 27.08 -60.07
N ASP A 74 -8.88 26.04 -60.89
CA ASP A 74 -9.02 24.65 -60.42
C ASP A 74 -7.80 24.25 -59.58
N GLY A 75 -6.59 24.60 -60.03
CA GLY A 75 -5.35 24.34 -59.30
C GLY A 75 -5.28 25.04 -57.94
N LEU A 76 -5.76 26.29 -57.85
CA LEU A 76 -5.85 27.03 -56.59
C LEU A 76 -6.86 26.43 -55.62
N ASN A 77 -8.03 26.00 -56.14
CA ASN A 77 -9.05 25.37 -55.31
C ASN A 77 -8.58 24.00 -54.79
N ASP A 78 -7.99 23.17 -55.65
CA ASP A 78 -7.39 21.90 -55.29
C ASP A 78 -6.26 22.08 -54.25
N ALA A 79 -5.38 23.06 -54.46
CA ALA A 79 -4.30 23.34 -53.51
C ALA A 79 -4.84 23.84 -52.15
N ARG A 80 -5.88 24.68 -52.13
CA ARG A 80 -6.56 25.06 -50.87
C ARG A 80 -7.15 23.85 -50.17
N GLU A 81 -7.76 22.93 -50.90
CA GLU A 81 -8.35 21.73 -50.33
C GLU A 81 -7.28 20.76 -49.79
N ASP A 82 -6.16 20.61 -50.49
CA ASP A 82 -5.00 19.87 -50.00
C ASP A 82 -4.46 20.46 -48.69
N ALA A 83 -4.32 21.79 -48.60
CA ALA A 83 -3.92 22.45 -47.36
C ALA A 83 -4.90 22.17 -46.20
N ARG A 84 -6.21 22.20 -46.47
CA ARG A 84 -7.25 21.89 -45.47
C ARG A 84 -7.21 20.43 -45.03
N GLN A 85 -6.97 19.50 -45.95
CA GLN A 85 -6.77 18.08 -45.61
C GLN A 85 -5.55 17.88 -44.72
N GLN A 86 -4.45 18.61 -44.96
CA GLN A 86 -3.28 18.57 -44.09
C GLN A 86 -3.59 19.09 -42.68
N ILE A 87 -4.37 20.17 -42.55
CA ILE A 87 -4.86 20.65 -41.24
C ILE A 87 -5.66 19.55 -40.54
N SER A 88 -6.60 18.91 -41.24
CA SER A 88 -7.43 17.83 -40.69
C SER A 88 -6.60 16.63 -40.24
N LYS A 89 -5.62 16.20 -41.04
CA LYS A 89 -4.72 15.09 -40.70
C LYS A 89 -3.85 15.41 -39.49
N MET A 90 -3.33 16.64 -39.40
CA MET A 90 -2.56 17.07 -38.24
C MET A 90 -3.43 17.06 -36.97
N LEU A 91 -4.65 17.58 -37.07
CA LEU A 91 -5.61 17.54 -35.97
C LEU A 91 -5.88 16.10 -35.53
N GLU A 92 -6.21 15.23 -36.48
CA GLU A 92 -6.44 13.80 -36.20
C GLU A 92 -5.24 13.18 -35.49
N SER A 93 -4.04 13.31 -36.07
CA SER A 93 -2.83 12.72 -35.48
C SER A 93 -2.52 13.25 -34.08
N ARG A 94 -2.64 14.56 -33.84
CA ARG A 94 -2.29 15.15 -32.54
C ARG A 94 -3.37 14.89 -31.49
N VAL A 95 -4.65 15.09 -31.82
CA VAL A 95 -5.76 14.81 -30.90
C VAL A 95 -5.78 13.33 -30.55
N PHE A 96 -5.50 12.46 -31.52
CA PHE A 96 -5.42 11.02 -31.26
C PHE A 96 -4.19 10.64 -30.44
N SER A 97 -3.04 11.27 -30.66
CA SER A 97 -1.86 11.10 -29.81
C SER A 97 -2.16 11.52 -28.37
N ASP A 98 -2.79 12.69 -28.18
CA ASP A 98 -3.18 13.20 -26.86
C ASP A 98 -4.24 12.27 -26.23
N TYR A 99 -5.21 11.78 -27.00
CA TYR A 99 -6.19 10.79 -26.55
C TYR A 99 -5.55 9.46 -26.14
N GLU A 100 -4.60 8.92 -26.91
CA GLU A 100 -3.94 7.66 -26.59
C GLU A 100 -3.01 7.81 -25.37
N GLN A 101 -2.33 8.94 -25.23
CA GLN A 101 -1.59 9.26 -24.02
C GLN A 101 -2.54 9.33 -22.82
N MET A 102 -3.62 10.11 -22.93
CA MET A 102 -4.67 10.21 -21.91
C MET A 102 -5.27 8.86 -21.56
N ARG A 103 -5.58 8.06 -22.56
CA ARG A 103 -6.17 6.74 -22.42
C ARG A 103 -5.20 5.83 -21.70
N THR A 104 -3.93 5.82 -22.07
CA THR A 104 -2.90 5.02 -21.39
C THR A 104 -2.76 5.46 -19.93
N GLU A 105 -2.64 6.77 -19.69
CA GLU A 105 -2.53 7.34 -18.34
C GLU A 105 -3.78 7.04 -17.49
N LEU A 106 -4.97 7.20 -18.06
CA LEU A 106 -6.24 6.95 -17.36
C LEU A 106 -6.62 5.46 -17.30
N GLU A 107 -6.19 4.60 -18.22
CA GLU A 107 -6.37 3.13 -18.17
C GLU A 107 -5.52 2.51 -17.07
N VAL A 108 -4.30 3.01 -16.89
CA VAL A 108 -3.47 2.70 -15.72
C VAL A 108 -4.21 3.08 -14.43
N ILE A 109 -4.99 4.17 -14.43
CA ILE A 109 -5.60 4.70 -13.22
C ILE A 109 -7.00 4.13 -12.94
N ARG A 110 -7.94 4.18 -13.89
CA ARG A 110 -9.38 3.92 -13.69
C ARG A 110 -9.85 2.54 -14.16
N GLY A 111 -9.01 1.74 -14.82
CA GLY A 111 -9.40 0.47 -15.42
C GLY A 111 -10.43 0.60 -16.56
N PRO A 112 -10.73 -0.50 -17.28
CA PRO A 112 -11.25 -0.46 -18.65
C PRO A 112 -12.67 0.12 -18.88
N SER A 113 -13.42 0.55 -17.86
CA SER A 113 -14.89 0.53 -17.94
C SER A 113 -15.62 1.85 -18.24
N LYS A 114 -14.99 2.93 -18.72
CA LYS A 114 -15.75 4.18 -19.00
C LYS A 114 -15.15 5.16 -20.01
N TYR A 115 -14.40 4.69 -21.00
CA TYR A 115 -13.78 5.59 -21.98
C TYR A 115 -14.74 5.95 -23.13
N ILE A 116 -14.61 7.17 -23.62
CA ILE A 116 -15.05 7.54 -24.97
C ILE A 116 -14.33 6.60 -25.92
N SER A 117 -15.05 5.83 -26.74
CA SER A 117 -14.41 4.84 -27.61
C SER A 117 -13.53 5.53 -28.64
N GLU A 118 -12.50 4.82 -29.13
CA GLU A 118 -11.67 5.30 -30.24
C GLU A 118 -12.52 5.77 -31.42
N ARG A 119 -13.61 5.04 -31.68
CA ARG A 119 -14.62 5.38 -32.69
C ARG A 119 -15.28 6.73 -32.39
N ASP A 120 -15.74 6.95 -31.17
CA ASP A 120 -16.38 8.21 -30.77
C ASP A 120 -15.42 9.41 -30.89
N ILE A 121 -14.13 9.21 -30.60
CA ILE A 121 -13.11 10.25 -30.78
C ILE A 121 -12.92 10.55 -32.26
N ARG A 122 -12.78 9.54 -33.12
CA ARG A 122 -12.68 9.74 -34.57
C ARG A 122 -13.92 10.44 -35.13
N ASP A 123 -15.11 10.06 -34.67
CA ASP A 123 -16.37 10.70 -35.08
C ASP A 123 -16.40 12.18 -34.67
N ARG A 124 -15.97 12.49 -33.43
CA ARG A 124 -15.85 13.88 -32.95
C ARG A 124 -14.79 14.67 -33.72
N ILE A 125 -13.63 14.09 -34.00
CA ILE A 125 -12.60 14.69 -34.85
C ILE A 125 -13.20 15.04 -36.21
N SER A 126 -13.97 14.14 -36.83
CA SER A 126 -14.63 14.39 -38.11
C SER A 126 -15.65 15.53 -38.05
N VAL A 127 -16.40 15.68 -36.96
CA VAL A 127 -17.36 16.77 -36.79
C VAL A 127 -16.64 18.11 -36.58
N PHE A 128 -15.55 18.12 -35.82
CA PHE A 128 -14.80 19.33 -35.51
C PHE A 128 -13.83 19.75 -36.62
N SER A 129 -13.30 18.81 -37.40
CA SER A 129 -12.41 19.12 -38.53
C SER A 129 -13.10 20.05 -39.52
N GLY A 130 -14.40 19.84 -39.81
CA GLY A 130 -15.19 20.74 -40.65
C GLY A 130 -15.27 22.18 -40.10
N LYS A 131 -15.38 22.37 -38.78
CA LYS A 131 -15.39 23.69 -38.13
C LYS A 131 -14.00 24.34 -38.06
N ILE A 132 -12.95 23.54 -37.92
CA ILE A 132 -11.55 24.01 -37.91
C ILE A 132 -11.14 24.46 -39.31
N ILE A 133 -11.50 23.68 -40.32
CA ILE A 133 -11.23 23.95 -41.73
C ILE A 133 -11.83 25.30 -42.17
N SER A 134 -12.99 25.69 -41.64
CA SER A 134 -13.60 26.99 -41.96
C SER A 134 -12.89 28.19 -41.34
N GLY A 135 -12.15 28.00 -40.24
CA GLY A 135 -11.34 29.05 -39.61
C GLY A 135 -9.97 29.27 -40.27
N ALA A 136 -9.53 28.34 -41.12
CA ALA A 136 -8.25 28.43 -41.82
C ALA A 136 -8.27 29.48 -42.93
N LYS A 137 -7.24 30.35 -42.97
CA LYS A 137 -7.15 31.46 -43.94
C LYS A 137 -5.97 31.27 -44.88
N SER A 138 -6.20 31.48 -46.18
CA SER A 138 -5.12 31.63 -47.16
C SER A 138 -4.39 32.94 -46.91
N ILE A 139 -3.06 32.90 -46.81
CA ILE A 139 -2.22 34.09 -46.57
C ILE A 139 -1.21 34.34 -47.68
N ASP A 140 -0.89 33.33 -48.50
CA ASP A 140 -0.04 33.51 -49.66
C ASP A 140 -0.32 32.43 -50.72
N GLU A 141 -0.08 32.76 -51.98
CA GLU A 141 -0.32 31.87 -53.13
C GLU A 141 0.82 32.00 -54.14
N TYR A 142 1.23 30.89 -54.73
CA TYR A 142 2.27 30.84 -55.75
C TYR A 142 1.93 29.84 -56.84
N TRP A 143 2.18 30.18 -58.10
CA TRP A 143 1.99 29.26 -59.21
C TRP A 143 3.11 29.35 -60.24
N GLU A 144 3.37 28.21 -60.87
CA GLU A 144 4.31 28.02 -61.98
C GLU A 144 3.52 27.46 -63.17
N LYS A 145 3.55 28.15 -64.31
CA LYS A 145 2.93 27.68 -65.55
C LYS A 145 3.98 26.98 -66.40
N PHE A 146 3.67 25.76 -66.80
CA PHE A 146 4.54 24.92 -67.62
C PHE A 146 4.00 24.78 -69.03
N ALA A 147 4.93 24.65 -69.98
CA ALA A 147 4.67 24.19 -71.33
C ALA A 147 5.53 22.97 -71.66
N PHE A 148 4.93 22.01 -72.34
CA PHE A 148 5.60 20.81 -72.83
C PHE A 148 5.13 20.50 -74.24
N THR A 149 6.06 20.49 -75.19
CA THR A 149 5.80 20.08 -76.56
C THR A 149 6.08 18.58 -76.69
N LYS A 150 5.04 17.79 -76.95
CA LYS A 150 5.17 16.35 -77.20
C LYS A 150 5.91 16.09 -78.52
N GLU A 151 6.46 14.90 -78.69
CA GLU A 151 7.08 14.45 -79.96
C GLU A 151 6.13 14.56 -81.16
N THR A 152 4.81 14.54 -80.90
CA THR A 152 3.75 14.73 -81.91
C THR A 152 3.53 16.19 -82.31
N GLY A 153 4.30 17.15 -81.79
CA GLY A 153 4.13 18.59 -82.00
C GLY A 153 2.98 19.24 -81.22
N LYS A 154 2.25 18.48 -80.40
CA LYS A 154 1.15 19.00 -79.57
C LYS A 154 1.71 19.62 -78.30
N GLU A 155 1.39 20.89 -78.04
CA GLU A 155 1.71 21.56 -76.79
C GLU A 155 0.70 21.19 -75.70
N GLU A 156 1.21 20.89 -74.52
CA GLU A 156 0.45 20.76 -73.28
C GLU A 156 0.85 21.86 -72.31
N LEU A 157 -0.16 22.49 -71.72
CA LEU A 157 -0.01 23.55 -70.74
C LEU A 157 -0.64 23.10 -69.43
N TRP A 158 0.04 23.37 -68.32
CA TRP A 158 -0.51 23.17 -66.98
C TRP A 158 0.07 24.15 -65.97
N TYR A 159 -0.49 24.12 -64.78
CA TYR A 159 -0.09 24.91 -63.63
C TYR A 159 0.29 23.98 -62.48
N ASP A 160 1.41 24.29 -61.84
CA ASP A 160 1.71 23.82 -60.49
C ASP A 160 1.41 24.97 -59.53
N VAL A 161 0.54 24.71 -58.57
CA VAL A 161 -0.05 25.71 -57.68
C VAL A 161 0.22 25.35 -56.24
N TYR A 162 0.55 26.37 -55.45
CA TYR A 162 0.93 26.29 -54.05
C TYR A 162 0.14 27.32 -53.27
N VAL A 163 -0.44 26.90 -52.14
CA VAL A 163 -1.21 27.78 -51.26
C VAL A 163 -0.67 27.65 -49.84
N LEU A 164 -0.40 28.77 -49.20
CA LEU A 164 -0.01 28.86 -47.80
C LEU A 164 -1.24 29.25 -46.98
N MET A 165 -1.66 28.35 -46.10
CA MET A 165 -2.74 28.60 -45.15
C MET A 165 -2.19 28.77 -43.73
N GLN A 166 -2.91 29.54 -42.92
CA GLN A 166 -2.67 29.64 -41.49
C GLN A 166 -3.92 29.31 -40.68
N TYR A 167 -3.73 28.72 -39.50
CA TYR A 167 -4.78 28.42 -38.54
C TYR A 167 -4.38 28.90 -37.13
N PRO A 168 -5.26 29.59 -36.38
CA PRO A 168 -4.92 30.09 -35.04
C PRO A 168 -4.65 28.95 -34.05
N LYS A 169 -3.53 29.01 -33.32
CA LYS A 169 -3.20 28.01 -32.28
C LYS A 169 -4.22 27.97 -31.15
N GLN A 170 -4.78 29.13 -30.77
CA GLN A 170 -5.80 29.20 -29.72
C GLN A 170 -7.09 28.45 -30.11
N GLU A 171 -7.54 28.58 -31.36
CA GLU A 171 -8.73 27.86 -31.83
C GLU A 171 -8.47 26.36 -31.91
N TYR A 172 -7.25 25.96 -32.29
CA TYR A 172 -6.81 24.56 -32.26
C TYR A 172 -6.92 23.97 -30.84
N GLU A 173 -6.37 24.63 -29.83
CA GLU A 173 -6.45 24.14 -28.44
C GLU A 173 -7.90 24.08 -27.94
N GLN A 174 -8.74 25.07 -28.28
CA GLN A 174 -10.17 25.03 -27.94
C GLN A 174 -10.91 23.88 -28.61
N ALA A 175 -10.57 23.56 -29.86
CA ALA A 175 -11.21 22.47 -30.57
C ALA A 175 -10.76 21.11 -30.03
N LYS A 176 -9.46 20.97 -29.74
CA LYS A 176 -8.89 19.80 -29.06
C LYS A 176 -9.59 19.53 -27.73
N ASP A 177 -9.73 20.55 -26.88
CA ASP A 177 -10.44 20.46 -25.60
C ASP A 177 -11.89 20.01 -25.75
N LYS A 178 -12.60 20.53 -26.75
CA LYS A 178 -14.00 20.15 -27.03
C LYS A 178 -14.12 18.73 -27.57
N ILE A 179 -13.18 18.28 -28.40
CA ILE A 179 -13.18 16.92 -28.94
C ILE A 179 -12.98 15.91 -27.82
N LEU A 180 -11.95 16.15 -26.99
CA LEU A 180 -11.60 15.26 -25.88
C LEU A 180 -12.63 15.35 -24.74
N ASN A 181 -13.37 16.47 -24.63
CA ASN A 181 -14.39 16.73 -23.61
C ASN A 181 -13.88 16.46 -22.18
N ILE A 182 -12.63 16.85 -21.92
CA ILE A 182 -11.94 16.64 -20.65
C ILE A 182 -12.47 17.65 -19.65
N SER A 183 -12.98 17.17 -18.52
CA SER A 183 -13.38 18.06 -17.43
C SER A 183 -12.16 18.80 -16.85
N PRO A 184 -12.33 20.00 -16.25
CA PRO A 184 -11.24 20.65 -15.51
C PRO A 184 -10.61 19.74 -14.44
N TYR A 185 -11.43 18.90 -13.82
CA TYR A 185 -10.99 17.87 -12.87
C TYR A 185 -10.02 16.86 -13.50
N GLU A 186 -10.31 16.34 -14.69
CA GLU A 186 -9.44 15.38 -15.39
C GLU A 186 -8.15 16.03 -15.91
N LYS A 187 -8.20 17.31 -16.33
CA LYS A 187 -6.99 18.06 -16.74
C LYS A 187 -5.98 18.17 -15.60
N GLU A 188 -6.45 18.42 -14.38
CA GLU A 188 -5.60 18.53 -13.20
C GLU A 188 -4.97 17.17 -12.85
N ILE A 189 -5.72 16.07 -12.99
CA ILE A 189 -5.16 14.71 -12.84
C ILE A 189 -4.04 14.48 -13.85
N MET A 190 -4.30 14.76 -15.14
CA MET A 190 -3.30 14.59 -16.19
C MET A 190 -2.04 15.41 -15.92
N HIS A 191 -2.19 16.66 -15.46
CA HIS A 191 -1.04 17.48 -15.12
C HIS A 191 -0.21 16.83 -14.01
N GLY A 192 -0.86 16.36 -12.94
CA GLY A 192 -0.17 15.65 -11.86
C GLY A 192 0.51 14.36 -12.32
N VAL A 193 -0.10 13.60 -13.22
CA VAL A 193 0.49 12.38 -13.82
C VAL A 193 1.68 12.71 -14.73
N SER A 194 1.61 13.81 -15.50
CA SER A 194 2.75 14.28 -16.29
C SER A 194 3.95 14.60 -15.41
N LEU A 195 3.74 15.23 -14.24
CA LEU A 195 4.82 15.49 -13.28
C LEU A 195 5.44 14.18 -12.77
N LEU A 196 4.64 13.12 -12.56
CA LEU A 196 5.15 11.79 -12.20
C LEU A 196 6.03 11.19 -13.30
N ASN A 197 5.58 11.27 -14.55
CA ASN A 197 6.31 10.74 -15.71
C ASN A 197 7.67 11.45 -15.90
N ASP A 198 7.73 12.73 -15.54
CA ASP A 198 8.96 13.53 -15.53
C ASP A 198 9.85 13.30 -14.29
N ASN A 199 9.50 12.35 -13.42
CA ASN A 199 10.14 12.09 -12.11
C ASN A 199 10.15 13.31 -11.16
N ARG A 200 9.24 14.27 -11.34
CA ARG A 200 9.09 15.46 -10.50
C ARG A 200 8.17 15.17 -9.32
N PHE A 201 8.59 14.23 -8.46
CA PHE A 201 7.72 13.64 -7.45
C PHE A 201 7.21 14.65 -6.41
N VAL A 202 8.08 15.53 -5.90
CA VAL A 202 7.71 16.53 -4.88
C VAL A 202 6.64 17.48 -5.43
N GLU A 203 6.83 17.94 -6.67
CA GLU A 203 5.88 18.83 -7.34
C GLU A 203 4.54 18.11 -7.60
N ALA A 204 4.59 16.82 -7.95
CA ALA A 204 3.38 16.00 -8.08
C ALA A 204 2.65 15.83 -6.72
N ILE A 205 3.37 15.67 -5.60
CA ILE A 205 2.76 15.62 -4.25
C ILE A 205 2.08 16.94 -3.93
N GLU A 206 2.76 18.07 -4.13
CA GLU A 206 2.21 19.41 -3.89
C GLU A 206 0.98 19.67 -4.76
N HIS A 207 1.06 19.30 -6.05
CA HIS A 207 -0.04 19.39 -6.99
C HIS A 207 -1.25 18.59 -6.55
N PHE A 208 -1.08 17.30 -6.21
CA PHE A 208 -2.20 16.46 -5.78
C PHE A 208 -2.76 16.84 -4.40
N ASN A 209 -1.95 17.44 -3.52
CA ASN A 209 -2.45 18.04 -2.29
C ASN A 209 -3.35 19.25 -2.59
N HIS A 210 -2.92 20.14 -3.49
CA HIS A 210 -3.75 21.27 -3.93
C HIS A 210 -5.02 20.79 -4.63
N PHE A 211 -4.91 19.77 -5.48
CA PHE A 211 -6.03 19.10 -6.13
C PHE A 211 -7.07 18.59 -5.13
N ASN A 212 -6.65 17.87 -4.08
CA ASN A 212 -7.56 17.35 -3.05
C ASN A 212 -8.27 18.46 -2.29
N ASN A 213 -7.60 19.58 -2.05
CA ASN A 213 -8.22 20.75 -1.41
C ASN A 213 -9.24 21.43 -2.34
N LYS A 214 -8.92 21.54 -3.64
CA LYS A 214 -9.78 22.16 -4.66
C LYS A 214 -11.01 21.31 -4.99
N TYR A 215 -10.86 19.99 -4.95
CA TYR A 215 -11.88 19.01 -5.32
C TYR A 215 -12.24 18.11 -4.13
N SER A 216 -12.44 18.69 -2.96
CA SER A 216 -12.66 17.94 -1.71
C SER A 216 -13.88 17.01 -1.71
N GLN A 217 -14.84 17.24 -2.62
CA GLN A 217 -16.00 16.38 -2.85
C GLN A 217 -15.65 15.06 -3.59
N HIS A 218 -14.45 14.96 -4.16
CA HIS A 218 -13.96 13.82 -4.93
C HIS A 218 -12.96 13.01 -4.09
N GLU A 219 -13.46 11.96 -3.43
CA GLU A 219 -12.64 11.11 -2.56
C GLU A 219 -11.58 10.29 -3.33
N ASP A 220 -11.75 10.11 -4.64
CA ASP A 220 -10.74 9.52 -5.52
C ASP A 220 -9.48 10.39 -5.64
N GLY A 221 -9.52 11.65 -5.23
CA GLY A 221 -8.34 12.49 -5.08
C GLY A 221 -7.23 11.88 -4.22
N TYR A 222 -7.59 11.18 -3.14
CA TYR A 222 -6.62 10.51 -2.28
C TYR A 222 -5.93 9.31 -2.96
N TYR A 223 -6.58 8.68 -3.94
CA TYR A 223 -5.93 7.67 -4.76
C TYR A 223 -4.79 8.30 -5.58
N TYR A 224 -5.05 9.43 -6.24
CA TYR A 224 -4.03 10.11 -7.04
C TYR A 224 -2.90 10.68 -6.19
N LEU A 225 -3.22 11.18 -4.99
CA LEU A 225 -2.20 11.66 -4.06
C LEU A 225 -1.28 10.54 -3.56
N ALA A 226 -1.73 9.28 -3.50
CA ALA A 226 -0.86 8.16 -3.12
C ALA A 226 0.18 7.80 -4.20
N LEU A 227 -0.14 8.00 -5.49
CA LEU A 227 0.74 7.65 -6.62
C LEU A 227 2.14 8.30 -6.59
N PRO A 228 2.30 9.63 -6.34
CA PRO A 228 3.62 10.23 -6.22
C PRO A 228 4.42 9.66 -5.07
N TYR A 229 3.79 9.42 -3.91
CA TYR A 229 4.47 8.82 -2.76
C TYR A 229 5.04 7.43 -3.10
N ILE A 230 4.29 6.60 -3.82
CA ILE A 230 4.75 5.27 -4.26
C ILE A 230 5.90 5.38 -5.26
N SER A 231 5.75 6.28 -6.23
CA SER A 231 6.76 6.48 -7.28
C SER A 231 8.06 6.97 -6.66
N TYR A 232 7.97 7.91 -5.73
CA TYR A 232 9.12 8.45 -5.01
C TYR A 232 9.77 7.40 -4.10
N TYR A 233 8.96 6.60 -3.37
CA TYR A 233 9.46 5.47 -2.59
C TYR A 233 10.26 4.49 -3.46
N LYS A 234 9.70 4.08 -4.61
CA LYS A 234 10.36 3.16 -5.54
C LYS A 234 11.67 3.73 -6.06
N ASP A 235 11.72 5.02 -6.33
CA ASP A 235 12.93 5.71 -6.76
C ASP A 235 14.01 5.71 -5.66
N LEU A 236 13.68 6.16 -4.46
CA LEU A 236 14.58 6.16 -3.30
C LEU A 236 15.08 4.75 -2.95
N LYS A 237 14.22 3.73 -3.09
CA LYS A 237 14.60 2.32 -2.92
C LYS A 237 15.65 1.89 -3.93
N ARG A 238 15.54 2.30 -5.21
CA ARG A 238 16.54 2.02 -6.25
C ARG A 238 17.88 2.69 -5.95
N GLU A 239 17.85 3.89 -5.37
CA GLU A 239 19.05 4.63 -4.97
C GLU A 239 19.67 4.14 -3.65
N GLY A 240 19.06 3.17 -2.98
CA GLY A 240 19.51 2.68 -1.67
C GLY A 240 19.22 3.63 -0.51
N GLN A 241 18.40 4.67 -0.72
CA GLN A 241 17.99 5.65 0.30
C GLN A 241 16.72 5.19 1.05
N LEU A 242 16.72 3.94 1.51
CA LEU A 242 15.51 3.28 2.02
C LEU A 242 14.91 4.01 3.23
N GLU A 243 15.74 4.60 4.09
CA GLU A 243 15.30 5.35 5.27
C GLU A 243 14.44 6.57 4.91
N LYS A 244 14.83 7.35 3.88
CA LYS A 244 14.01 8.44 3.35
C LYS A 244 12.76 7.93 2.63
N GLY A 245 12.87 6.74 2.01
CA GLY A 245 11.76 6.09 1.33
C GLY A 245 10.61 5.74 2.28
N ILE A 246 10.89 5.43 3.55
CA ILE A 246 9.85 5.02 4.50
C ILE A 246 8.81 6.12 4.71
N GLU A 247 9.22 7.38 4.88
CA GLU A 247 8.26 8.49 5.00
C GLU A 247 7.30 8.56 3.81
N GLN A 248 7.82 8.29 2.60
CA GLN A 248 7.01 8.27 1.39
C GLN A 248 6.05 7.07 1.38
N LEU A 249 6.53 5.91 1.80
CA LEU A 249 5.70 4.71 1.95
C LEU A 249 4.54 4.94 2.92
N GLU A 250 4.80 5.58 4.08
CA GLU A 250 3.76 5.93 5.05
C GLU A 250 2.74 6.92 4.45
N GLY A 251 3.22 7.90 3.69
CA GLY A 251 2.39 8.83 2.92
C GLY A 251 1.46 8.11 1.93
N ALA A 252 1.98 7.14 1.18
CA ALA A 252 1.20 6.34 0.24
C ALA A 252 0.10 5.54 0.95
N ILE A 253 0.47 4.78 1.99
CA ILE A 253 -0.47 3.94 2.75
C ILE A 253 -1.58 4.80 3.37
N ARG A 254 -1.22 5.93 3.98
CA ARG A 254 -2.19 6.86 4.58
C ARG A 254 -3.22 7.34 3.56
N ASN A 255 -2.79 7.76 2.38
CA ASN A 255 -3.68 8.29 1.36
C ASN A 255 -4.57 7.21 0.75
N TYR A 256 -4.05 6.02 0.45
CA TYR A 256 -4.90 4.92 -0.01
C TYR A 256 -5.94 4.49 1.02
N LYS A 257 -5.63 4.54 2.31
CA LYS A 257 -6.63 4.25 3.34
C LYS A 257 -7.77 5.25 3.36
N ILE A 258 -7.47 6.55 3.21
CA ILE A 258 -8.51 7.57 3.10
C ILE A 258 -9.38 7.28 1.87
N PHE A 259 -8.76 6.95 0.73
CA PHE A 259 -9.47 6.55 -0.48
C PHE A 259 -10.37 5.31 -0.26
N LEU A 260 -9.86 4.24 0.35
CA LEU A 260 -10.58 2.96 0.53
C LEU A 260 -11.77 3.06 1.49
N LYS A 261 -11.76 4.02 2.42
CA LYS A 261 -12.90 4.35 3.29
C LYS A 261 -13.98 5.17 2.58
N GLY A 262 -13.62 5.80 1.45
CA GLY A 262 -14.53 6.61 0.66
C GLY A 262 -15.59 5.79 -0.08
N SER A 263 -16.75 6.43 -0.30
CA SER A 263 -17.87 5.95 -1.11
C SER A 263 -17.52 5.70 -2.59
N TYR A 264 -16.48 6.38 -3.10
CA TYR A 264 -16.01 6.25 -4.49
C TYR A 264 -15.03 5.09 -4.72
N SER A 265 -14.72 4.30 -3.69
CA SER A 265 -13.73 3.22 -3.74
C SER A 265 -14.22 1.95 -4.45
N GLN A 266 -14.96 2.03 -5.55
CA GLN A 266 -15.49 0.86 -6.25
C GLN A 266 -14.64 0.48 -7.48
N GLY A 267 -14.59 -0.82 -7.78
CA GLY A 267 -14.01 -1.33 -9.02
C GLY A 267 -12.48 -1.47 -9.04
N SER A 268 -11.89 -1.24 -10.20
CA SER A 268 -10.46 -1.43 -10.52
C SER A 268 -9.51 -0.63 -9.62
N MET A 269 -9.82 0.63 -9.32
CA MET A 269 -9.00 1.49 -8.45
C MET A 269 -8.90 0.93 -7.03
N ARG A 270 -9.99 0.37 -6.50
CA ARG A 270 -9.98 -0.29 -5.18
C ARG A 270 -9.04 -1.47 -5.17
N ASN A 271 -9.19 -2.36 -6.14
CA ASN A 271 -8.38 -3.56 -6.25
C ASN A 271 -6.90 -3.22 -6.39
N ARG A 272 -6.59 -2.21 -7.21
CA ARG A 272 -5.23 -1.73 -7.39
C ARG A 272 -4.67 -1.13 -6.10
N ALA A 273 -5.42 -0.25 -5.42
CA ALA A 273 -4.99 0.32 -4.15
C ALA A 273 -4.74 -0.75 -3.07
N VAL A 274 -5.59 -1.80 -2.99
CA VAL A 274 -5.40 -2.92 -2.06
C VAL A 274 -4.13 -3.70 -2.38
N LEU A 275 -3.86 -3.98 -3.66
CA LEU A 275 -2.63 -4.66 -4.09
C LEU A 275 -1.39 -3.80 -3.80
N ASP A 276 -1.42 -2.53 -4.14
CA ASP A 276 -0.31 -1.60 -3.88
C ASP A 276 -0.07 -1.47 -2.36
N ILE A 277 -1.13 -1.37 -1.54
CA ILE A 277 -1.01 -1.38 -0.07
C ILE A 277 -0.30 -2.65 0.41
N LYS A 278 -0.69 -3.83 -0.11
CA LYS A 278 -0.09 -5.10 0.30
C LYS A 278 1.41 -5.14 0.00
N ASP A 279 1.80 -4.74 -1.20
CA ASP A 279 3.20 -4.70 -1.62
C ASP A 279 4.01 -3.72 -0.76
N LEU A 280 3.46 -2.52 -0.49
CA LEU A 280 4.09 -1.53 0.37
C LEU A 280 4.20 -2.01 1.82
N ALA A 281 3.19 -2.74 2.33
CA ALA A 281 3.20 -3.29 3.68
C ALA A 281 4.30 -4.35 3.86
N ASP A 282 4.46 -5.25 2.89
CA ASP A 282 5.54 -6.26 2.92
C ASP A 282 6.92 -5.59 2.87
N ASP A 283 7.09 -4.55 2.06
CA ASP A 283 8.31 -3.75 1.98
C ASP A 283 8.63 -3.02 3.29
N PHE A 284 7.62 -2.41 3.93
CA PHE A 284 7.75 -1.79 5.24
C PHE A 284 8.21 -2.81 6.28
N VAL A 285 7.54 -3.96 6.37
CA VAL A 285 7.89 -5.02 7.34
C VAL A 285 9.29 -5.54 7.10
N ALA A 286 9.69 -5.74 5.83
CA ALA A 286 11.04 -6.16 5.48
C ALA A 286 12.09 -5.14 5.95
N TYR A 287 11.83 -3.85 5.78
CA TYR A 287 12.70 -2.78 6.28
C TYR A 287 12.81 -2.81 7.82
N GLN A 288 11.67 -2.89 8.52
CA GLN A 288 11.65 -2.94 9.98
C GLN A 288 12.47 -4.13 10.51
N LEU A 289 12.25 -5.32 9.94
CA LEU A 289 13.02 -6.53 10.28
C LEU A 289 14.51 -6.42 9.93
N GLY A 290 14.86 -5.68 8.87
CA GLY A 290 16.23 -5.37 8.50
C GLY A 290 16.94 -4.51 9.55
N LYS A 291 16.30 -3.43 10.01
CA LYS A 291 16.82 -2.54 11.05
C LYS A 291 17.02 -3.28 12.37
N VAL A 292 16.08 -4.15 12.72
CA VAL A 292 16.14 -5.05 13.88
C VAL A 292 17.37 -5.97 13.82
N LYS A 293 17.68 -6.56 12.65
CA LYS A 293 18.90 -7.37 12.48
C LYS A 293 20.17 -6.54 12.62
N GLY A 294 20.16 -5.29 12.15
CA GLY A 294 21.26 -4.33 12.31
C GLY A 294 21.55 -4.07 13.79
N ASN A 295 20.55 -3.66 14.56
CA ASN A 295 20.68 -3.37 15.99
C ASN A 295 21.11 -4.60 16.80
N ALA A 296 20.57 -5.78 16.48
CA ALA A 296 20.99 -7.03 17.09
C ALA A 296 22.48 -7.35 16.85
N SER A 297 23.03 -6.98 15.69
CA SER A 297 24.45 -7.14 15.38
C SER A 297 25.36 -6.25 16.24
N SER A 298 24.82 -5.14 16.75
CA SER A 298 25.50 -4.23 17.69
C SER A 298 25.32 -4.63 19.17
N ASN A 299 24.71 -5.78 19.46
CA ASN A 299 24.33 -6.24 20.81
C ASN A 299 23.31 -5.35 21.57
N GLU A 300 22.61 -4.46 20.88
CA GLU A 300 21.58 -3.56 21.43
C GLU A 300 20.20 -4.24 21.42
N TYR A 301 20.10 -5.40 22.10
CA TYR A 301 18.90 -6.24 22.03
C TYR A 301 17.70 -5.64 22.76
N LYS A 302 17.91 -4.81 23.78
CA LYS A 302 16.80 -4.16 24.49
C LYS A 302 16.15 -3.11 23.59
N GLU A 303 16.97 -2.27 22.97
CA GLU A 303 16.56 -1.26 21.99
C GLU A 303 15.87 -1.92 20.79
N THR A 304 16.37 -3.09 20.37
CA THR A 304 15.76 -3.91 19.33
C THR A 304 14.35 -4.40 19.72
N LEU A 305 14.15 -4.81 20.98
CA LEU A 305 12.85 -5.25 21.49
C LEU A 305 11.88 -4.08 21.64
N ASP A 306 12.35 -2.94 22.15
CA ASP A 306 11.56 -1.71 22.28
C ASP A 306 11.09 -1.22 20.90
N PHE A 307 11.98 -1.27 19.91
CA PHE A 307 11.65 -0.93 18.53
C PHE A 307 10.64 -1.91 17.89
N LEU A 308 10.82 -3.22 18.06
CA LEU A 308 9.85 -4.21 17.59
C LEU A 308 8.49 -4.00 18.25
N HIS A 309 8.47 -3.63 19.54
CA HIS A 309 7.26 -3.33 20.28
C HIS A 309 6.59 -2.05 19.76
N GLU A 310 7.35 -1.02 19.40
CA GLU A 310 6.82 0.19 18.75
C GLU A 310 6.25 -0.11 17.36
N VAL A 311 6.98 -0.86 16.53
CA VAL A 311 6.54 -1.25 15.18
C VAL A 311 5.25 -2.07 15.24
N TYR A 312 5.19 -3.05 16.14
CA TYR A 312 4.04 -3.92 16.30
C TYR A 312 2.81 -3.17 16.81
N ASN A 313 2.99 -2.22 17.74
CA ASN A 313 1.91 -1.38 18.28
C ASN A 313 1.64 -0.12 17.43
N GLY A 314 2.39 0.09 16.36
CA GLY A 314 2.25 1.26 15.49
C GLY A 314 0.93 1.24 14.73
N ASN A 315 0.34 2.43 14.57
CA ASN A 315 -0.96 2.61 13.88
C ASN A 315 -0.97 2.06 12.45
N ILE A 316 0.19 2.01 11.78
CA ILE A 316 0.28 1.60 10.37
C ILE A 316 -0.12 0.14 10.19
N LEU A 317 0.45 -0.79 10.97
CA LEU A 317 0.14 -2.22 10.83
C LEU A 317 -1.28 -2.55 11.31
N TYR A 318 -1.70 -1.90 12.40
CA TYR A 318 -3.06 -2.05 12.92
C TYR A 318 -4.11 -1.70 11.88
N ASP A 319 -3.93 -0.55 11.22
CA ASP A 319 -4.89 -0.08 10.24
C ASP A 319 -4.80 -0.80 8.87
N LEU A 320 -3.86 -1.72 8.69
CA LEU A 320 -3.69 -2.53 7.47
C LEU A 320 -4.38 -3.90 7.57
N ASP A 321 -4.84 -4.31 8.76
CA ASP A 321 -5.48 -5.62 9.02
C ASP A 321 -6.75 -5.83 8.17
N GLU A 322 -7.42 -4.75 7.76
CA GLU A 322 -8.61 -4.80 6.88
C GLU A 322 -8.26 -5.15 5.42
N TYR A 323 -7.02 -4.91 4.98
CA TYR A 323 -6.64 -4.95 3.56
C TYR A 323 -5.51 -5.93 3.23
N VAL A 324 -4.76 -6.36 4.24
CA VAL A 324 -3.61 -7.24 4.10
C VAL A 324 -3.81 -8.43 5.03
N ASP A 325 -3.27 -9.60 4.66
CA ASP A 325 -3.15 -10.74 5.58
C ASP A 325 -2.14 -10.38 6.68
N ALA A 326 -2.58 -9.53 7.61
CA ALA A 326 -1.72 -9.04 8.66
C ALA A 326 -1.37 -10.18 9.62
N SER A 327 -2.14 -11.27 9.67
CA SER A 327 -1.74 -12.50 10.39
C SER A 327 -0.37 -13.01 9.96
N ASN A 328 -0.08 -12.99 8.65
CA ASN A 328 1.25 -13.34 8.14
C ASN A 328 2.33 -12.32 8.57
N ILE A 329 2.02 -11.02 8.50
CA ILE A 329 2.93 -9.94 8.91
C ILE A 329 3.23 -10.00 10.42
N TYR A 330 2.20 -10.04 11.26
CA TYR A 330 2.29 -10.20 12.70
C TYR A 330 3.02 -11.50 13.06
N GLY A 331 2.77 -12.59 12.33
CA GLY A 331 3.49 -13.84 12.51
C GLY A 331 5.00 -13.71 12.22
N LYS A 332 5.41 -12.91 11.23
CA LYS A 332 6.84 -12.61 10.96
C LYS A 332 7.45 -11.78 12.10
N LEU A 333 6.74 -10.74 12.58
CA LEU A 333 7.19 -9.88 13.67
C LEU A 333 7.28 -10.61 15.02
N GLU A 334 6.27 -11.40 15.36
CA GLU A 334 6.21 -12.22 16.58
C GLU A 334 7.37 -13.21 16.62
N LYS A 335 7.62 -13.93 15.52
CA LYS A 335 8.78 -14.84 15.41
C LYS A 335 10.10 -14.11 15.58
N GLY A 336 10.23 -12.91 15.00
CA GLY A 336 11.41 -12.07 15.17
C GLY A 336 11.64 -11.74 16.63
N TYR A 337 10.62 -11.21 17.30
CA TYR A 337 10.70 -10.83 18.70
C TYR A 337 10.93 -11.99 19.66
N GLU A 338 10.25 -13.14 19.51
CA GLU A 338 10.49 -14.31 20.36
C GLU A 338 11.99 -14.68 20.33
N ARG A 339 12.61 -14.61 19.14
CA ARG A 339 14.04 -14.88 18.96
C ARG A 339 14.93 -13.84 19.64
N TYR A 340 14.68 -12.55 19.41
CA TYR A 340 15.50 -11.50 20.04
C TYR A 340 15.31 -11.41 21.55
N LEU A 341 14.12 -11.77 22.06
CA LEU A 341 13.83 -11.82 23.48
C LEU A 341 14.60 -12.97 24.15
N ALA A 342 14.61 -14.15 23.53
CA ALA A 342 15.43 -15.28 23.98
C ALA A 342 16.92 -14.90 24.02
N ARG A 343 17.41 -14.19 22.99
CA ARG A 343 18.80 -13.70 22.94
C ARG A 343 19.11 -12.67 24.04
N TYR A 344 18.22 -11.69 24.25
CA TYR A 344 18.35 -10.71 25.33
C TYR A 344 18.44 -11.39 26.70
N PHE A 345 17.55 -12.34 26.98
CA PHE A 345 17.60 -13.10 28.24
C PHE A 345 18.83 -13.98 28.34
N ALA A 346 19.31 -14.57 27.24
CA ALA A 346 20.57 -15.30 27.23
C ALA A 346 21.76 -14.40 27.63
N LEU A 347 21.77 -13.14 27.20
CA LEU A 347 22.77 -12.14 27.62
C LEU A 347 22.63 -11.77 29.10
N VAL A 348 21.40 -11.65 29.62
CA VAL A 348 21.16 -11.43 31.06
C VAL A 348 21.68 -12.61 31.88
N VAL A 349 21.41 -13.84 31.45
CA VAL A 349 21.92 -15.07 32.07
C VAL A 349 23.44 -15.09 32.03
N LYS A 350 24.06 -14.74 30.89
CA LYS A 350 25.52 -14.65 30.75
C LYS A 350 26.11 -13.63 31.74
N ALA A 351 25.56 -12.43 31.80
CA ALA A 351 25.99 -11.40 32.74
C ALA A 351 25.85 -11.85 34.20
N TRP A 352 24.79 -12.60 34.53
CA TRP A 352 24.62 -13.19 35.85
C TRP A 352 25.68 -14.24 36.17
N CYS A 353 25.95 -15.18 35.24
CA CYS A 353 26.97 -16.22 35.41
C CYS A 353 28.39 -15.63 35.55
N ASN A 354 28.71 -14.58 34.79
CA ASN A 354 30.03 -13.92 34.87
C ASN A 354 30.26 -13.25 36.23
N ASN A 355 29.20 -12.70 36.82
CA ASN A 355 29.25 -12.09 38.15
C ASN A 355 29.20 -13.12 39.29
N ASN A 356 28.75 -14.36 39.02
CA ASN A 356 28.57 -15.40 40.03
C ASN A 356 29.16 -16.73 39.52
N LYS A 357 30.50 -16.84 39.52
CA LYS A 357 31.22 -18.00 38.97
C LYS A 357 30.81 -19.36 39.57
N GLN A 358 30.23 -19.35 40.76
CA GLN A 358 29.85 -20.53 41.55
C GLN A 358 28.52 -21.16 41.09
N VAL A 359 27.77 -20.44 40.25
CA VAL A 359 26.42 -20.78 39.77
C VAL A 359 26.44 -21.76 38.58
N LYS A 360 27.63 -22.06 38.04
CA LYS A 360 27.75 -23.06 36.97
C LYS A 360 27.76 -24.48 37.55
N PRO A 361 27.06 -25.43 36.91
CA PRO A 361 26.30 -25.29 35.66
C PRO A 361 24.83 -24.88 35.91
N ILE A 362 24.19 -24.33 34.86
CA ILE A 362 22.83 -23.79 34.90
C ILE A 362 21.81 -24.69 34.18
N ALA A 363 20.58 -24.72 34.69
CA ALA A 363 19.45 -25.41 34.06
C ALA A 363 18.35 -24.42 33.69
N VAL A 364 17.77 -24.55 32.50
CA VAL A 364 16.61 -23.78 32.06
C VAL A 364 15.35 -24.61 32.24
N PHE A 365 14.41 -24.07 33.00
CA PHE A 365 13.12 -24.69 33.27
C PHE A 365 12.08 -24.22 32.26
N ASP A 366 11.02 -25.01 32.12
CA ASP A 366 9.84 -24.58 31.41
C ASP A 366 9.29 -23.29 32.02
N PHE A 367 8.96 -22.34 31.15
CA PHE A 367 8.28 -21.13 31.58
C PHE A 367 6.82 -21.46 31.90
N MET A 368 6.25 -20.72 32.84
CA MET A 368 4.85 -20.89 33.24
C MET A 368 3.95 -19.94 32.45
N SER A 369 2.76 -20.41 32.05
CA SER A 369 1.73 -19.54 31.47
C SER A 369 1.03 -18.69 32.55
N VAL A 370 0.07 -17.85 32.15
CA VAL A 370 -0.81 -17.10 33.07
C VAL A 370 -1.57 -18.04 34.01
N GLU A 371 -1.95 -19.22 33.53
CA GLU A 371 -2.67 -20.27 34.26
C GLU A 371 -1.77 -21.05 35.25
N GLY A 372 -0.48 -20.70 35.32
CA GLY A 372 0.46 -21.34 36.23
C GLY A 372 0.83 -22.76 35.81
N LYS A 373 0.75 -23.09 34.51
CA LYS A 373 1.21 -24.36 33.95
C LYS A 373 2.06 -24.13 32.69
N PRO A 374 3.04 -25.00 32.38
CA PRO A 374 3.76 -24.93 31.11
C PRO A 374 2.84 -25.26 29.93
N ASP A 375 2.65 -24.31 29.02
CA ASP A 375 1.94 -24.55 27.76
C ASP A 375 2.93 -24.74 26.59
N LYS A 376 2.39 -25.00 25.39
CA LYS A 376 3.20 -25.21 24.18
C LYS A 376 4.11 -24.02 23.85
N LYS A 377 3.64 -22.78 24.10
CA LYS A 377 4.39 -21.54 23.81
C LYS A 377 5.52 -21.36 24.81
N SER A 378 5.24 -21.57 26.10
CA SER A 378 6.24 -21.45 27.16
C SER A 378 7.36 -22.48 27.06
N LYS A 379 7.04 -23.71 26.66
CA LYS A 379 8.05 -24.76 26.37
C LYS A 379 8.92 -24.42 25.17
N LYS A 380 8.31 -23.92 24.09
CA LYS A 380 9.02 -23.48 22.88
C LYS A 380 9.99 -22.34 23.20
N PHE A 381 9.55 -21.35 23.98
CA PHE A 381 10.39 -20.23 24.40
C PHE A 381 11.57 -20.69 25.27
N ALA A 382 11.33 -21.58 26.24
CA ALA A 382 12.39 -22.17 27.06
C ALA A 382 13.45 -22.87 26.19
N SER A 383 13.03 -23.67 25.21
CA SER A 383 13.92 -24.35 24.27
C SER A 383 14.74 -23.37 23.40
N MET A 384 14.13 -22.25 23.01
CA MET A 384 14.83 -21.19 22.27
C MET A 384 15.87 -20.47 23.14
N LEU A 385 15.51 -20.11 24.37
CA LEU A 385 16.42 -19.51 25.34
C LEU A 385 17.61 -20.42 25.62
N GLU A 386 17.35 -21.72 25.81
CA GLU A 386 18.37 -22.77 25.94
C GLU A 386 19.36 -22.75 24.77
N SER A 387 18.86 -22.72 23.52
CA SER A 387 19.69 -22.65 22.32
C SER A 387 20.51 -21.36 22.25
N GLU A 388 19.92 -20.21 22.61
CA GLU A 388 20.64 -18.93 22.60
C GLU A 388 21.71 -18.82 23.68
N ILE A 389 21.50 -19.45 24.85
CA ILE A 389 22.53 -19.57 25.90
C ILE A 389 23.69 -20.42 25.40
N ASP A 390 23.42 -21.54 24.72
CA ASP A 390 24.46 -22.42 24.17
C ASP A 390 25.32 -21.70 23.13
N ASN A 391 24.67 -20.92 22.25
CA ASN A 391 25.34 -20.13 21.21
C ASN A 391 26.25 -18.99 21.75
N LEU A 392 26.25 -18.71 23.07
CA LEU A 392 27.10 -17.70 23.70
C LEU A 392 28.40 -18.27 24.29
N GLU A 393 28.65 -19.58 24.12
CA GLU A 393 29.93 -20.32 24.30
C GLU A 393 30.71 -20.11 25.63
N GLU A 394 30.06 -19.93 26.78
CA GLU A 394 30.79 -19.84 28.07
C GLU A 394 30.12 -20.53 29.27
N ALA A 395 29.09 -21.36 29.09
CA ALA A 395 28.50 -22.14 30.18
C ALA A 395 28.70 -23.65 29.94
N GLU A 396 29.54 -24.30 30.76
CA GLU A 396 29.56 -25.78 30.82
C GLU A 396 28.15 -26.27 31.15
N ARG A 397 27.62 -27.19 30.32
CA ARG A 397 26.24 -27.66 30.40
C ARG A 397 26.14 -29.03 31.06
N ARG A 398 24.99 -29.29 31.70
CA ARG A 398 24.36 -30.62 31.74
C ARG A 398 23.04 -30.57 30.97
N HIS A 399 22.80 -31.61 30.18
CA HIS A 399 21.67 -31.70 29.26
C HIS A 399 20.32 -31.80 29.99
N ARG A 400 19.26 -31.37 29.31
CA ARG A 400 17.86 -31.44 29.75
C ARG A 400 17.43 -32.89 29.87
N ASP A 401 17.52 -33.46 31.06
CA ASP A 401 16.89 -34.73 31.43
C ASP A 401 15.64 -34.40 32.26
N GLU A 402 14.45 -34.62 31.68
CA GLU A 402 13.17 -34.34 32.33
C GLU A 402 13.00 -35.12 33.64
N ASP A 403 13.60 -36.31 33.74
CA ASP A 403 13.54 -37.11 34.96
C ASP A 403 14.51 -36.56 36.01
N LEU A 404 15.68 -36.06 35.59
CA LEU A 404 16.62 -35.32 36.46
C LEU A 404 16.00 -34.03 37.00
N LEU A 405 15.25 -33.28 36.18
CA LEU A 405 14.54 -32.05 36.57
C LEU A 405 13.44 -32.31 37.60
N LYS A 406 12.66 -33.39 37.43
CA LYS A 406 11.65 -33.82 38.42
C LYS A 406 12.29 -34.24 39.74
N ILE A 407 13.44 -34.90 39.68
CA ILE A 407 14.23 -35.28 40.86
C ILE A 407 14.72 -34.01 41.58
N ILE A 408 15.33 -33.07 40.84
CA ILE A 408 15.82 -31.78 41.38
C ILE A 408 14.69 -30.96 42.02
N LEU A 409 13.51 -30.89 41.41
CA LEU A 409 12.36 -30.18 41.98
C LEU A 409 11.87 -30.82 43.27
N LYS A 410 11.77 -32.16 43.31
CA LYS A 410 11.39 -32.89 44.53
C LYS A 410 12.43 -32.72 45.63
N GLU A 411 13.72 -32.79 45.29
CA GLU A 411 14.81 -32.52 46.21
C GLU A 411 14.75 -31.08 46.73
N TRP A 412 14.46 -30.10 45.88
CA TRP A 412 14.33 -28.68 46.26
C TRP A 412 13.12 -28.38 47.15
N GLU A 413 11.94 -28.94 46.83
CA GLU A 413 10.77 -28.89 47.70
C GLU A 413 11.06 -29.53 49.08
N PHE A 414 11.81 -30.63 49.07
CA PHE A 414 12.28 -31.30 50.29
C PHE A 414 13.31 -30.45 51.05
N PHE A 415 14.22 -29.73 50.37
CA PHE A 415 15.16 -28.80 50.99
C PHE A 415 14.46 -27.62 51.68
N GLN A 416 13.43 -27.05 51.07
CA GLN A 416 12.65 -25.93 51.65
C GLN A 416 11.79 -26.35 52.84
N SER A 417 11.48 -27.65 52.97
CA SER A 417 10.70 -28.17 54.11
C SER A 417 11.43 -28.12 55.46
N GLY A 418 12.74 -27.86 55.47
CA GLY A 418 13.55 -27.77 56.70
C GLY A 418 13.90 -29.11 57.35
N LEU A 419 13.61 -30.23 56.68
CA LEU A 419 13.79 -31.59 57.22
C LEU A 419 15.23 -32.15 57.13
N LEU A 420 16.20 -31.39 56.60
CA LEU A 420 17.60 -31.82 56.42
C LEU A 420 18.57 -30.92 57.20
N SER A 421 19.61 -31.53 57.78
CA SER A 421 20.72 -30.82 58.44
C SER A 421 21.66 -30.17 57.42
N ASP A 422 22.44 -29.17 57.85
CA ASP A 422 23.41 -28.47 56.99
C ASP A 422 24.53 -29.39 56.47
N GLU A 423 24.87 -30.47 57.16
CA GLU A 423 25.76 -31.51 56.63
C GLU A 423 25.10 -32.34 55.52
N SER A 424 23.86 -32.79 55.70
CA SER A 424 23.13 -33.52 54.66
C SER A 424 22.81 -32.64 53.43
N ARG A 425 22.72 -31.31 53.61
CA ARG A 425 22.65 -30.34 52.51
C ARG A 425 23.93 -30.25 51.68
N LYS A 426 25.09 -30.49 52.29
CA LYS A 426 26.39 -30.52 51.58
C LYS A 426 26.64 -31.84 50.87
N GLU A 427 26.15 -32.96 51.40
CA GLU A 427 26.28 -34.28 50.77
C GLU A 427 25.28 -34.49 49.61
N LEU A 428 24.09 -33.88 49.69
CA LEU A 428 23.15 -33.80 48.58
C LEU A 428 23.54 -32.64 47.65
N GLU A 429 24.70 -32.73 46.99
CA GLU A 429 24.97 -31.91 45.82
C GLU A 429 23.82 -32.13 44.83
N LEU A 430 23.05 -31.08 44.50
CA LEU A 430 21.99 -31.09 43.48
C LEU A 430 22.55 -31.51 42.12
N ARG A 431 22.84 -32.80 41.93
CA ARG A 431 23.54 -33.44 40.81
C ARG A 431 24.31 -32.45 39.92
N GLY A 432 25.23 -31.70 40.54
CA GLY A 432 26.02 -30.63 39.92
C GLY A 432 25.23 -29.64 39.06
N ILE A 433 24.17 -28.98 39.55
CA ILE A 433 23.52 -27.78 38.99
C ILE A 433 23.46 -26.73 40.11
N ASN A 434 24.03 -25.55 39.86
CA ASN A 434 24.15 -24.49 40.86
C ASN A 434 23.29 -23.26 40.52
N GLY A 435 22.67 -23.22 39.33
CA GLY A 435 21.78 -22.14 38.92
C GLY A 435 20.54 -22.62 38.17
N ILE A 436 19.40 -22.01 38.48
CA ILE A 436 18.13 -22.25 37.79
C ILE A 436 17.70 -20.99 37.05
N VAL A 437 17.37 -21.15 35.77
CA VAL A 437 16.69 -20.15 34.94
C VAL A 437 15.24 -20.59 34.80
N SER A 438 14.30 -19.82 35.34
CA SER A 438 12.86 -20.07 35.21
C SER A 438 12.13 -18.79 34.87
N GLY A 439 10.84 -18.85 34.60
CA GLY A 439 10.10 -17.65 34.25
C GLY A 439 8.61 -17.85 34.08
N LYS A 440 7.93 -16.74 33.81
CA LYS A 440 6.50 -16.70 33.51
C LYS A 440 6.29 -15.90 32.24
N ILE A 441 5.51 -16.43 31.32
CA ILE A 441 5.00 -15.70 30.15
C ILE A 441 3.55 -15.32 30.47
N SER A 442 3.27 -14.03 30.57
CA SER A 442 1.91 -13.49 30.63
C SER A 442 1.50 -12.83 29.30
N SER A 443 0.25 -12.37 29.22
CA SER A 443 -0.24 -11.63 28.06
C SER A 443 0.51 -10.31 27.84
N ASP A 444 1.02 -9.70 28.91
CA ASP A 444 1.66 -8.38 28.90
C ASP A 444 3.18 -8.42 29.07
N LYS A 445 3.75 -9.42 29.75
CA LYS A 445 5.18 -9.45 30.11
C LYS A 445 5.75 -10.86 30.11
N THR A 446 7.02 -10.98 29.74
CA THR A 446 7.80 -12.18 30.06
C THR A 446 8.75 -11.86 31.19
N PHE A 447 8.65 -12.68 32.23
CA PHE A 447 9.47 -12.62 33.44
C PHE A 447 10.52 -13.72 33.37
N LEU A 448 11.76 -13.34 33.61
CA LEU A 448 12.89 -14.22 33.80
C LEU A 448 13.32 -14.15 35.27
N LYS A 449 13.40 -15.30 35.93
CA LYS A 449 13.91 -15.45 37.29
C LYS A 449 15.16 -16.33 37.26
N LEU A 450 16.24 -15.80 37.81
CA LEU A 450 17.50 -16.48 37.98
C LEU A 450 17.65 -16.81 39.47
N THR A 451 17.77 -18.09 39.79
CA THR A 451 17.86 -18.57 41.17
C THR A 451 19.20 -19.24 41.36
N ASP A 452 20.00 -18.72 42.29
CA ASP A 452 21.24 -19.32 42.74
C ASP A 452 20.93 -20.36 43.83
N LEU A 453 21.40 -21.60 43.63
CA LEU A 453 21.21 -22.70 44.57
C LEU A 453 22.37 -22.83 45.56
N SER A 454 23.47 -22.10 45.37
CA SER A 454 24.66 -22.11 46.23
C SER A 454 24.53 -21.26 47.51
N GLY A 455 23.40 -20.57 47.70
CA GLY A 455 23.01 -20.00 49.00
C GLY A 455 22.76 -18.49 49.07
N SER A 456 22.51 -17.76 47.97
CA SER A 456 22.13 -16.33 48.04
C SER A 456 21.35 -15.79 46.83
N SER A 457 20.29 -15.00 47.12
CA SER A 457 19.45 -14.11 46.28
C SER A 457 19.08 -14.49 44.82
N ALA A 458 17.77 -14.50 44.55
CA ALA A 458 17.22 -14.58 43.20
C ALA A 458 17.32 -13.21 42.48
N ARG A 459 17.75 -13.19 41.23
CA ARG A 459 17.66 -12.02 40.34
C ARG A 459 16.46 -12.17 39.42
N THR A 460 15.76 -11.06 39.16
CA THR A 460 14.63 -11.04 38.22
C THR A 460 14.91 -10.03 37.12
N ALA A 461 14.67 -10.43 35.87
CA ALA A 461 14.62 -9.55 34.72
C ALA A 461 13.24 -9.68 34.04
N TYR A 462 12.82 -8.65 33.33
CA TYR A 462 11.54 -8.65 32.62
C TYR A 462 11.67 -7.94 31.28
N ALA A 463 10.77 -8.30 30.36
CA ALA A 463 10.57 -7.62 29.09
C ALA A 463 9.07 -7.59 28.76
N ASP A 464 8.61 -6.51 28.13
CA ASP A 464 7.21 -6.34 27.73
C ASP A 464 6.92 -7.15 26.47
N ASN A 465 5.87 -7.99 26.48
CA ASN A 465 5.59 -8.94 25.41
C ASN A 465 4.95 -8.31 24.17
N LEU A 466 5.36 -8.74 22.97
CA LEU A 466 4.61 -8.47 21.72
C LEU A 466 3.22 -9.14 21.67
N ILE A 467 2.96 -10.10 22.54
CA ILE A 467 1.72 -10.89 22.51
C ILE A 467 0.49 -10.03 22.84
N ARG A 468 0.69 -8.79 23.29
CA ARG A 468 -0.34 -7.78 23.14
C ARG A 468 -0.54 -7.53 21.65
N LYS A 469 -1.46 -8.25 20.99
CA LYS A 469 -2.20 -7.69 19.84
C LYS A 469 -2.46 -6.23 20.19
N PRO A 470 -2.16 -5.25 19.30
CA PRO A 470 -2.43 -3.87 19.63
C PRO A 470 -3.91 -3.82 20.03
N SER A 471 -4.14 -3.61 21.32
CA SER A 471 -5.45 -3.25 21.82
C SER A 471 -5.80 -2.03 21.01
N SER A 472 -6.92 -2.07 20.28
CA SER A 472 -7.46 -0.88 19.60
C SER A 472 -7.17 0.36 20.46
N PRO A 473 -6.70 1.48 19.91
CA PRO A 473 -6.54 2.71 20.68
C PRO A 473 -7.80 3.03 21.51
N VAL A 474 -8.99 2.64 21.02
CA VAL A 474 -10.27 2.68 21.74
C VAL A 474 -10.29 1.73 22.94
N TRP A 475 -9.87 0.47 22.79
CA TRP A 475 -9.81 -0.51 23.88
C TRP A 475 -8.77 -0.15 24.94
N ALA A 476 -7.61 0.36 24.54
CA ALA A 476 -6.62 0.84 25.50
C ALA A 476 -7.17 1.99 26.36
N GLU A 477 -8.06 2.83 25.83
CA GLU A 477 -8.78 3.85 26.59
C GLU A 477 -9.91 3.26 27.44
N VAL A 478 -10.68 2.32 26.90
CA VAL A 478 -11.75 1.64 27.65
C VAL A 478 -11.18 0.82 28.81
N GLU A 479 -10.06 0.13 28.67
CA GLU A 479 -9.41 -0.65 29.73
C GLU A 479 -8.86 0.22 30.87
N LYS A 480 -8.47 1.47 30.56
CA LYS A 480 -8.08 2.48 31.58
C LYS A 480 -9.27 2.94 32.42
N ILE A 481 -10.50 2.75 31.96
CA ILE A 481 -11.71 3.01 32.74
C ILE A 481 -11.85 1.91 33.79
N LYS A 482 -11.38 2.22 35.00
CA LYS A 482 -11.55 1.41 36.20
C LYS A 482 -12.01 2.28 37.35
N ASN A 483 -13.06 1.89 38.07
CA ASN A 483 -13.36 2.43 39.38
C ASN A 483 -12.65 1.58 40.44
N PRO A 484 -11.56 2.08 41.06
CA PRO A 484 -10.80 1.29 42.02
C PRO A 484 -11.55 1.02 43.34
N ASN A 485 -12.66 1.71 43.62
CA ASN A 485 -13.43 1.52 44.85
C ASN A 485 -14.93 1.78 44.64
N PRO A 486 -15.67 0.87 43.98
CA PRO A 486 -17.09 1.05 43.72
C PRO A 486 -17.94 0.64 44.93
N ASP A 487 -18.94 1.45 45.29
CA ASP A 487 -19.89 1.16 46.40
C ASP A 487 -20.92 0.07 46.05
N PHE A 488 -20.96 -0.35 44.78
CA PHE A 488 -21.83 -1.40 44.25
C PHE A 488 -21.14 -2.10 43.08
N GLN A 489 -21.65 -3.26 42.66
CA GLN A 489 -21.00 -4.10 41.67
C GLN A 489 -21.93 -4.41 40.50
N ILE A 490 -21.34 -4.53 39.32
CA ILE A 490 -21.94 -5.21 38.18
C ILE A 490 -21.14 -6.49 37.93
N ASP A 491 -21.83 -7.59 37.66
CA ASP A 491 -21.24 -8.84 37.20
C ASP A 491 -21.64 -9.03 35.73
N VAL A 492 -20.70 -9.43 34.87
CA VAL A 492 -20.99 -9.86 33.50
C VAL A 492 -20.29 -11.19 33.21
N TRP A 493 -21.01 -12.13 32.62
CA TRP A 493 -20.48 -13.45 32.28
C TRP A 493 -21.20 -14.04 31.08
N MET A 494 -20.65 -15.11 30.52
CA MET A 494 -21.20 -15.82 29.36
C MET A 494 -21.70 -17.21 29.73
N ASP A 495 -22.56 -17.82 28.90
CA ASP A 495 -22.98 -19.21 29.10
C ASP A 495 -21.82 -20.22 28.97
N LYS A 496 -20.76 -19.88 28.23
CA LYS A 496 -19.53 -20.67 28.12
C LYS A 496 -18.33 -19.83 27.69
N TYR A 497 -17.14 -20.44 27.73
CA TYR A 497 -15.88 -19.76 27.38
C TYR A 497 -15.47 -19.96 25.91
N GLU A 498 -15.83 -21.06 25.25
CA GLU A 498 -15.45 -21.33 23.85
C GLU A 498 -16.68 -21.47 22.94
N TYR A 499 -16.69 -20.76 21.82
CA TYR A 499 -17.75 -20.80 20.79
C TYR A 499 -17.18 -21.11 19.40
N HIS A 500 -17.96 -21.79 18.57
CA HIS A 500 -17.67 -21.96 17.15
C HIS A 500 -18.39 -20.89 16.32
N ILE A 501 -17.88 -20.58 15.13
CA ILE A 501 -18.55 -19.66 14.20
C ILE A 501 -19.96 -20.20 13.89
N GLY A 502 -20.96 -19.32 13.95
CA GLY A 502 -22.37 -19.65 13.78
C GLY A 502 -23.05 -20.24 15.02
N GLU A 503 -22.33 -20.39 16.13
CA GLU A 503 -22.92 -20.86 17.38
C GLU A 503 -23.69 -19.75 18.11
N LYS A 504 -24.75 -20.14 18.83
CA LYS A 504 -25.55 -19.24 19.66
C LYS A 504 -24.81 -18.93 20.95
N CYS A 505 -24.82 -17.67 21.37
CA CYS A 505 -24.23 -17.24 22.62
C CYS A 505 -25.22 -16.46 23.49
N ARG A 506 -25.00 -16.50 24.81
CA ARG A 506 -25.76 -15.72 25.78
C ARG A 506 -24.80 -14.99 26.73
N ILE A 507 -25.05 -13.70 26.89
CA ILE A 507 -24.38 -12.87 27.88
C ILE A 507 -25.35 -12.61 29.01
N TYR A 508 -24.88 -12.74 30.23
CA TYR A 508 -25.63 -12.47 31.44
C TYR A 508 -25.00 -11.33 32.20
N PHE A 509 -25.84 -10.54 32.87
CA PHE A 509 -25.35 -9.56 33.81
C PHE A 509 -26.28 -9.37 35.00
N ARG A 510 -25.71 -8.86 36.10
CA ARG A 510 -26.42 -8.54 37.34
C ARG A 510 -25.80 -7.33 38.00
N VAL A 511 -26.62 -6.45 38.57
CA VAL A 511 -26.18 -5.31 39.39
C VAL A 511 -26.58 -5.51 40.84
N THR A 512 -25.75 -5.05 41.79
CA THR A 512 -26.09 -5.11 43.23
C THR A 512 -26.99 -3.97 43.68
N ASN A 513 -27.03 -2.87 42.92
CA ASN A 513 -27.87 -1.69 43.17
C ASN A 513 -28.64 -1.33 41.89
N ASP A 514 -29.82 -0.73 42.06
CA ASP A 514 -30.60 -0.17 40.96
C ASP A 514 -29.75 0.84 40.17
N SER A 515 -29.48 0.53 38.90
CA SER A 515 -28.48 1.23 38.10
C SER A 515 -28.86 1.28 36.62
N TYR A 516 -28.32 2.24 35.90
CA TYR A 516 -28.30 2.25 34.45
C TYR A 516 -27.09 1.44 33.96
N VAL A 517 -27.26 0.59 32.96
CA VAL A 517 -26.25 -0.37 32.49
C VAL A 517 -26.00 -0.21 31.00
N GLU A 518 -24.74 -0.27 30.59
CA GLU A 518 -24.35 -0.46 29.20
C GLU A 518 -23.41 -1.64 29.06
N ILE A 519 -23.57 -2.41 27.99
CA ILE A 519 -22.73 -3.58 27.69
C ILE A 519 -22.23 -3.49 26.26
N TRP A 520 -20.94 -3.74 26.09
CA TRP A 520 -20.21 -3.64 24.85
C TRP A 520 -19.48 -4.95 24.55
N ASN A 521 -19.54 -5.42 23.31
CA ASN A 521 -18.72 -6.50 22.78
C ASN A 521 -17.53 -5.90 22.03
N GLN A 522 -16.37 -6.52 22.18
CA GLN A 522 -15.20 -6.29 21.36
C GLN A 522 -14.90 -7.58 20.60
N GLY A 523 -15.05 -7.53 19.28
CA GLY A 523 -14.60 -8.62 18.41
C GLY A 523 -13.07 -8.67 18.33
N ALA A 524 -12.50 -9.83 17.98
CA ALA A 524 -11.06 -10.00 17.77
C ALA A 524 -10.48 -9.19 16.59
N ASN A 525 -11.36 -8.62 15.75
CA ASN A 525 -11.09 -7.61 14.72
C ASN A 525 -11.15 -6.17 15.24
N ASN A 526 -11.36 -5.99 16.54
CA ASN A 526 -11.51 -4.71 17.23
C ASN A 526 -12.75 -3.88 16.85
N GLU A 527 -13.80 -4.50 16.30
CA GLU A 527 -15.12 -3.88 16.22
C GLU A 527 -15.73 -3.76 17.62
N LEU A 528 -16.33 -2.61 17.91
CA LEU A 528 -16.97 -2.33 19.19
C LEU A 528 -18.49 -2.25 19.00
N ASP A 529 -19.19 -3.27 19.45
CA ASP A 529 -20.64 -3.36 19.32
C ASP A 529 -21.32 -3.11 20.66
N ARG A 530 -22.23 -2.13 20.69
CA ARG A 530 -23.11 -1.97 21.86
C ARG A 530 -24.15 -3.08 21.86
N LEU A 531 -24.07 -3.95 22.86
CA LEU A 531 -25.02 -5.03 23.09
C LEU A 531 -26.23 -4.58 23.93
N TYR A 532 -26.03 -3.61 24.83
CA TYR A 532 -27.08 -3.11 25.72
C TYR A 532 -26.88 -1.63 26.06
N PRO A 533 -27.95 -0.80 26.07
CA PRO A 533 -29.31 -1.09 25.61
C PRO A 533 -29.40 -1.21 24.06
N LYS A 534 -30.46 -1.82 23.53
CA LYS A 534 -30.64 -1.96 22.06
C LYS A 534 -31.00 -0.62 21.42
N TYR A 535 -30.63 -0.44 20.15
CA TYR A 535 -30.92 0.78 19.36
C TYR A 535 -32.40 1.23 19.37
N TYR A 536 -33.34 0.29 19.57
CA TYR A 536 -34.79 0.53 19.55
C TYR A 536 -35.47 0.45 20.94
N ASN A 537 -34.74 0.09 22.00
CA ASN A 537 -35.24 0.11 23.37
C ASN A 537 -34.25 0.87 24.25
N HIS A 538 -34.56 2.12 24.56
CA HIS A 538 -33.67 3.05 25.25
C HIS A 538 -33.69 2.92 26.79
N ASP A 539 -34.39 1.92 27.34
CA ASP A 539 -34.36 1.70 28.77
C ASP A 539 -33.11 0.89 29.14
N ASN A 540 -32.10 1.58 29.67
CA ASN A 540 -30.90 0.97 30.20
C ASN A 540 -30.97 0.69 31.71
N PHE A 541 -32.14 0.82 32.35
CA PHE A 541 -32.27 0.62 33.79
C PHE A 541 -32.35 -0.88 34.18
N ALA A 542 -31.50 -1.27 35.13
CA ALA A 542 -31.43 -2.61 35.70
C ALA A 542 -31.65 -2.55 37.21
N ARG A 543 -32.62 -3.34 37.68
CA ARG A 543 -32.91 -3.52 39.11
C ARG A 543 -31.88 -4.40 39.83
N ALA A 544 -31.57 -4.03 41.07
CA ALA A 544 -30.70 -4.76 41.98
C ALA A 544 -31.08 -6.25 42.10
N GLY A 545 -30.08 -7.12 42.08
CA GLY A 545 -30.21 -8.56 42.32
C GLY A 545 -30.86 -9.37 41.18
N LYS A 546 -31.44 -8.73 40.17
CA LYS A 546 -32.02 -9.42 39.01
C LYS A 546 -30.94 -9.77 37.99
N ILE A 547 -31.00 -11.00 37.47
CA ILE A 547 -30.15 -11.45 36.35
C ILE A 547 -30.87 -11.12 35.04
N TYR A 548 -30.14 -10.49 34.13
CA TYR A 548 -30.58 -10.18 32.78
C TYR A 548 -29.77 -11.02 31.78
N SER A 549 -30.37 -11.33 30.63
CA SER A 549 -29.69 -12.04 29.54
C SER A 549 -29.77 -11.23 28.24
N ILE A 550 -28.74 -11.40 27.41
CA ILE A 550 -28.65 -10.88 26.04
C ILE A 550 -28.35 -12.07 25.13
N PRO A 551 -29.26 -12.45 24.21
CA PRO A 551 -30.62 -11.93 24.05
C PRO A 551 -31.53 -12.18 25.26
N SER A 552 -32.61 -11.41 25.41
CA SER A 552 -33.60 -11.60 26.47
C SER A 552 -34.47 -12.85 26.20
N GLU A 553 -35.16 -13.37 27.21
CA GLU A 553 -36.12 -14.47 27.02
C GLU A 553 -37.24 -14.11 26.02
N GLU A 554 -37.66 -12.84 25.99
CA GLU A 554 -38.59 -12.34 24.97
C GLU A 554 -37.97 -12.35 23.56
N ASP A 555 -36.71 -11.97 23.42
CA ASP A 555 -36.00 -12.04 22.13
C ASP A 555 -35.93 -13.49 21.63
N LEU A 556 -35.60 -14.42 22.53
CA LEU A 556 -35.49 -15.84 22.21
C LEU A 556 -36.83 -16.43 21.79
N ASN A 557 -37.92 -16.09 22.50
CA ASN A 557 -39.28 -16.49 22.14
C ASN A 557 -39.73 -15.93 20.79
N ASN A 558 -39.18 -14.78 20.38
CA ASN A 558 -39.40 -14.15 19.08
C ASN A 558 -38.39 -14.62 18.01
N GLY A 559 -37.61 -15.68 18.27
CA GLY A 559 -36.65 -16.26 17.33
C GLY A 559 -35.39 -15.42 17.09
N LYS A 560 -35.12 -14.41 17.93
CA LYS A 560 -33.92 -13.57 17.85
C LYS A 560 -32.81 -14.21 18.68
N PHE A 561 -31.76 -14.64 17.99
CA PHE A 561 -30.56 -15.20 18.62
C PHE A 561 -29.36 -14.29 18.37
N MET A 562 -28.45 -14.25 19.33
CA MET A 562 -27.11 -13.71 19.13
C MET A 562 -26.24 -14.87 18.65
N TYR A 563 -25.63 -14.69 17.49
CA TYR A 563 -24.72 -15.66 16.89
C TYR A 563 -23.32 -15.08 16.91
N ILE A 564 -22.32 -15.95 17.00
CA ILE A 564 -20.96 -15.60 16.61
C ILE A 564 -20.91 -15.56 15.08
N GLN A 565 -21.37 -14.44 14.51
CA GLN A 565 -21.28 -14.12 13.09
C GLN A 565 -20.25 -12.99 12.98
N ASP A 566 -19.21 -13.19 12.16
CA ASP A 566 -18.20 -12.18 11.81
C ASP A 566 -17.07 -11.89 12.83
N SER A 567 -16.90 -12.70 13.88
CA SER A 567 -15.70 -12.58 14.72
C SER A 567 -14.48 -13.26 14.09
N VAL A 568 -13.36 -12.53 13.99
CA VAL A 568 -12.04 -13.08 13.62
C VAL A 568 -11.64 -14.13 14.66
N LEU A 569 -10.99 -15.23 14.23
CA LEU A 569 -10.51 -16.24 15.16
C LEU A 569 -9.64 -15.61 16.26
N GLY A 570 -10.05 -15.75 17.52
CA GLY A 570 -9.41 -14.99 18.59
C GLY A 570 -10.11 -15.05 19.94
N ILE A 571 -9.71 -14.12 20.81
CA ILE A 571 -10.32 -13.87 22.11
C ILE A 571 -11.09 -12.56 22.00
N ASP A 572 -12.39 -12.64 22.24
CA ASP A 572 -13.30 -11.51 22.27
C ASP A 572 -13.54 -11.10 23.74
N GLY A 573 -13.94 -9.84 23.94
CA GLY A 573 -14.15 -9.25 25.26
C GLY A 573 -15.54 -8.65 25.40
N VAL A 574 -16.18 -8.84 26.55
CA VAL A 574 -17.43 -8.17 26.91
C VAL A 574 -17.17 -7.28 28.11
N LYS A 575 -17.43 -5.98 27.96
CA LYS A 575 -17.35 -5.01 29.06
C LYS A 575 -18.73 -4.49 29.43
N ALA A 576 -19.05 -4.57 30.71
CA ALA A 576 -20.25 -4.00 31.30
C ALA A 576 -19.91 -2.81 32.20
N MET A 577 -20.72 -1.76 32.12
CA MET A 577 -20.60 -0.55 32.94
C MET A 577 -21.95 -0.24 33.56
N ALA A 578 -21.96 0.16 34.84
CA ALA A 578 -23.17 0.56 35.54
C ALA A 578 -23.00 1.90 36.26
N SER A 579 -24.08 2.68 36.37
CA SER A 579 -24.12 3.95 37.09
C SER A 579 -25.44 4.15 37.81
N LEU A 580 -25.40 4.75 39.00
CA LEU A 580 -26.59 5.17 39.75
C LEU A 580 -27.31 6.37 39.10
N LYS A 581 -26.64 7.09 38.19
CA LYS A 581 -27.22 8.20 37.42
C LYS A 581 -27.29 7.83 35.95
N LYS A 582 -28.40 8.18 35.28
CA LYS A 582 -28.56 7.92 33.85
C LYS A 582 -27.42 8.57 33.08
N PHE A 583 -26.69 7.75 32.34
CA PHE A 583 -25.67 8.14 31.39
C PHE A 583 -26.05 7.50 30.06
N ASP A 584 -25.69 8.18 28.99
CA ASP A 584 -25.89 7.71 27.63
C ASP A 584 -24.54 7.92 26.96
N VAL A 585 -23.79 6.83 26.73
CA VAL A 585 -22.58 6.91 25.91
C VAL A 585 -23.08 7.08 24.47
N VAL A 586 -23.15 8.34 24.04
CA VAL A 586 -24.00 8.84 22.95
C VAL A 586 -23.71 8.20 21.58
N LYS A 587 -24.81 8.00 20.82
CA LYS A 587 -24.93 7.86 19.34
C LYS A 587 -23.77 8.46 18.53
N THR A 588 -22.98 7.66 17.83
CA THR A 588 -22.15 8.09 16.68
C THR A 588 -21.99 7.00 15.62
N ARG A 589 -21.89 7.41 14.35
CA ARG A 589 -21.88 6.56 13.14
C ARG A 589 -20.47 6.29 12.60
N SER A 590 -19.40 6.63 13.32
CA SER A 590 -18.02 6.42 12.86
C SER A 590 -17.03 6.21 14.02
N VAL A 591 -16.11 5.27 13.83
CA VAL A 591 -15.07 4.86 14.80
C VAL A 591 -14.11 6.01 15.19
N SER A 592 -13.97 7.05 14.34
CA SER A 592 -13.15 8.22 14.67
C SER A 592 -13.82 9.20 15.64
N ASP A 593 -15.15 9.26 15.66
CA ASP A 593 -15.88 10.12 16.60
C ASP A 593 -15.89 9.52 18.02
N ASP A 594 -15.75 8.21 18.14
CA ASP A 594 -15.78 7.47 19.40
C ASP A 594 -14.54 7.77 20.27
N VAL A 595 -13.36 7.97 19.65
CA VAL A 595 -12.10 8.31 20.36
C VAL A 595 -12.14 9.69 21.00
N VAL A 596 -12.74 10.67 20.32
CA VAL A 596 -12.82 12.07 20.82
C VAL A 596 -13.86 12.20 21.94
N LYS A 597 -14.92 11.37 21.93
CA LYS A 597 -15.98 11.40 22.94
C LYS A 597 -15.74 10.49 24.16
N LEU A 598 -15.05 9.36 24.02
CA LEU A 598 -14.58 8.59 25.19
C LEU A 598 -13.66 9.44 26.08
N ARG A 599 -12.82 10.30 25.48
CA ARG A 599 -12.03 11.32 26.21
C ARG A 599 -12.89 12.41 26.88
N SER A 600 -14.09 12.68 26.36
CA SER A 600 -15.05 13.62 26.95
C SER A 600 -15.86 13.03 28.10
N ILE A 601 -15.77 11.70 28.34
CA ILE A 601 -16.08 11.09 29.63
C ILE A 601 -14.93 11.49 30.57
N LYS A 602 -14.85 12.79 30.89
CA LYS A 602 -14.23 13.24 32.13
C LYS A 602 -15.06 12.57 33.23
N TRP A 603 -14.55 11.46 33.76
CA TRP A 603 -14.85 11.01 35.11
C TRP A 603 -14.63 12.22 36.02
N GLY A 604 -15.72 12.92 36.34
CA GLY A 604 -15.69 14.37 36.51
C GLY A 604 -14.60 14.87 37.48
N GLU A 605 -13.87 15.90 37.05
CA GLU A 605 -13.18 16.83 37.96
C GLU A 605 -14.15 17.54 38.92
N GLN A 606 -15.46 17.27 38.82
CA GLN A 606 -16.46 17.59 39.82
C GLN A 606 -17.42 16.40 40.07
N GLY A 607 -17.17 15.66 41.16
CA GLY A 607 -18.23 15.03 41.97
C GLY A 607 -18.78 13.67 41.53
N ASN A 608 -18.12 12.58 41.93
CA ASN A 608 -18.54 11.66 43.01
C ASN A 608 -18.05 10.23 42.71
N LYS A 609 -16.99 9.78 43.38
CA LYS A 609 -16.28 8.49 43.17
C LYS A 609 -17.13 7.23 43.45
N ASN A 610 -18.39 7.40 43.83
CA ASN A 610 -19.23 6.39 44.47
C ASN A 610 -20.42 5.89 43.62
N ASN A 611 -20.55 6.38 42.38
CA ASN A 611 -21.78 6.21 41.60
C ASN A 611 -21.68 5.26 40.40
N THR A 612 -20.55 4.58 40.20
CA THR A 612 -20.30 3.76 39.01
C THR A 612 -19.52 2.49 39.32
N THR A 613 -19.63 1.48 38.47
CA THR A 613 -18.90 0.22 38.59
C THR A 613 -18.78 -0.45 37.21
N GLU A 614 -17.84 -1.36 37.06
CA GLU A 614 -17.57 -2.04 35.80
C GLU A 614 -17.18 -3.49 36.01
N SER A 615 -17.39 -4.29 34.96
CA SER A 615 -17.00 -5.70 34.94
C SER A 615 -16.65 -6.15 33.54
N PHE A 616 -15.86 -7.22 33.46
CA PHE A 616 -15.27 -7.67 32.21
C PHE A 616 -15.20 -9.19 32.17
N CYS A 617 -15.54 -9.78 31.03
CA CYS A 617 -15.31 -11.18 30.75
C CYS A 617 -14.78 -11.38 29.31
N THR A 618 -14.18 -12.53 29.06
CA THR A 618 -13.63 -12.90 27.74
C THR A 618 -14.15 -14.25 27.30
N TYR A 619 -14.20 -14.45 25.98
CA TYR A 619 -14.53 -15.73 25.36
C TYR A 619 -13.66 -15.97 24.13
N ARG A 620 -13.51 -17.23 23.72
CA ARG A 620 -12.69 -17.65 22.58
C ARG A 620 -13.57 -18.10 21.42
N VAL A 621 -13.26 -17.61 20.23
CA VAL A 621 -13.90 -18.01 18.98
C VAL A 621 -13.02 -19.03 18.23
N ARG A 622 -13.63 -20.14 17.83
CA ARG A 622 -13.03 -21.26 17.09
C ARG A 622 -13.67 -21.39 15.70
N PRO A 623 -12.95 -21.99 14.72
CA PRO A 623 -13.49 -22.26 13.40
C PRO A 623 -14.77 -23.09 13.42
#